data_AF-A0A1H4WUN0-F1
#
_entry.id   AF-A0A1H4WUN0-F1
#
_cell.length_a   1.000
_cell.length_b   1.000
_cell.length_c   1.000
_cell.angle_alpha   90.00
_cell.angle_beta   90.00
_cell.angle_gamma   90.00
#
_symmetry.space_group_name_H-M   'P 1'
#
loop_
_entity.id
_entity.type
_entity.pdbx_description
1 polymer ?
#
loop_
_entity_poly.entity_id
_entity_poly.type
_entity_poly.pdbx_seq_one_letter_code
_entity_poly.pdbx_strand_id
1 'polypeptide(L)'
;MSRNGPLFRNQTVEYMRDSAVETEIAEHKTANPDVGRIFDAVPSVLGLSSLDAANGTGAFGVTVRAELAEAMVPQEAPPGTQPIEAYTSSLVLLGYQSGDSHVAAGVARMVAGPELGDPNRRISRPILLETSDYRTVVERTVTDGALVVVDGWWDALRDCLVGRCAGECTNAALECPPASWPVYLACLAGRCGGCLAGCVGCATCDCGWLCRVAFGCCHQ
;
A
#
# COMPACT_ATOMS: atom_id res chain seq x y z
N MET A 1 8.44 -0.29 28.31
CA MET A 1 7.19 0.16 28.95
C MET A 1 6.03 -0.49 28.20
N SER A 2 5.25 -1.35 28.85
CA SER A 2 4.01 -1.87 28.26
C SER A 2 2.91 -0.82 28.39
N ARG A 3 2.39 -0.32 27.28
CA ARG A 3 1.26 0.64 27.27
C ARG A 3 -0.04 -0.13 27.52
N ASN A 4 -0.80 0.29 28.53
CA ASN A 4 -2.16 -0.21 28.77
C ASN A 4 -3.14 0.83 28.20
N GLY A 5 -3.53 0.70 26.93
CA GLY A 5 -4.53 1.55 26.28
C GLY A 5 -4.50 1.47 24.75
N PRO A 6 -5.59 1.86 24.06
CA PRO A 6 -5.63 1.91 22.60
C PRO A 6 -4.64 2.96 22.09
N LEU A 7 -3.85 2.58 21.10
CA LEU A 7 -2.84 3.46 20.50
C LEU A 7 -3.46 4.65 19.75
N PHE A 8 -4.60 4.41 19.11
CA PHE A 8 -5.32 5.41 18.31
C PHE A 8 -6.55 5.91 19.06
N ARG A 9 -6.75 7.24 19.04
CA ARG A 9 -7.96 7.89 19.52
C ARG A 9 -9.11 7.71 18.52
N ASN A 10 -8.78 7.83 17.24
CA ASN A 10 -9.73 7.75 16.14
C ASN A 10 -9.06 7.12 14.93
N GLN A 11 -9.83 6.38 14.14
CA GLN A 11 -9.40 5.81 12.87
C GLN A 11 -10.55 5.90 11.87
N THR A 12 -10.29 6.48 10.70
CA THR A 12 -11.24 6.52 9.59
C THR A 12 -10.69 5.78 8.39
N VAL A 13 -11.58 5.10 7.67
CA VAL A 13 -11.29 4.39 6.43
C VAL A 13 -12.14 4.97 5.32
N GLU A 14 -11.51 5.43 4.25
CA GLU A 14 -12.14 6.06 3.12
C GLU A 14 -11.77 5.31 1.84
N TYR A 15 -12.78 4.78 1.17
CA TYR A 15 -12.63 4.20 -0.16
C TYR A 15 -12.74 5.28 -1.22
N MET A 16 -11.87 5.19 -2.22
CA MET A 16 -11.83 6.14 -3.32
C MET A 16 -12.62 5.61 -4.50
N ARG A 17 -13.28 6.53 -5.22
CA ARG A 17 -13.84 6.24 -6.54
C ARG A 17 -12.71 6.20 -7.57
N ASP A 18 -12.91 5.47 -8.65
CA ASP A 18 -11.92 5.27 -9.71
C ASP A 18 -11.33 6.60 -10.23
N SER A 19 -12.17 7.60 -10.49
CA SER A 19 -11.69 8.92 -10.95
C SER A 19 -10.78 9.64 -9.94
N ALA A 20 -10.99 9.41 -8.64
CA ALA A 20 -10.14 9.98 -7.59
C ALA A 20 -8.81 9.21 -7.51
N VAL A 21 -8.83 7.89 -7.72
CA VAL A 21 -7.62 7.06 -7.83
C VAL A 21 -6.76 7.51 -9.02
N GLU A 22 -7.37 7.72 -10.18
CA GLU A 22 -6.66 8.21 -11.37
C GLU A 22 -6.04 9.59 -11.14
N THR A 23 -6.76 10.49 -10.46
CA THR A 23 -6.25 11.83 -10.10
C THR A 23 -5.06 11.71 -9.15
N GLU A 24 -5.17 10.93 -8.07
CA GLU A 24 -4.07 10.75 -7.10
C GLU A 24 -2.85 10.09 -7.76
N ILE A 25 -3.05 9.14 -8.68
CA ILE A 25 -1.97 8.54 -9.46
C ILE A 25 -1.30 9.57 -10.37
N ALA A 26 -2.06 10.44 -11.05
CA ALA A 26 -1.50 11.48 -11.89
C ALA A 26 -0.66 12.50 -11.09
N GLU A 27 -1.13 12.88 -9.90
CA GLU A 27 -0.37 13.72 -8.97
C GLU A 27 0.93 13.02 -8.54
N HIS A 28 0.86 11.73 -8.22
CA HIS A 28 2.04 10.94 -7.86
C HIS A 28 3.04 10.76 -8.99
N LYS A 29 2.58 10.58 -10.24
CA LYS A 29 3.46 10.55 -11.43
C LYS A 29 4.20 11.88 -11.61
N THR A 30 3.53 13.00 -11.31
CA THR A 30 4.14 14.33 -11.39
C THR A 30 5.19 14.54 -10.30
N ALA A 31 4.90 14.08 -9.08
CA ALA A 31 5.78 14.26 -7.93
C ALA A 31 6.93 13.23 -7.86
N ASN A 32 6.76 12.05 -8.46
CA ASN A 32 7.73 10.96 -8.42
C ASN A 32 7.80 10.25 -9.79
N PRO A 33 8.91 10.40 -10.54
CA PRO A 33 9.05 9.78 -11.86
C PRO A 33 9.07 8.25 -11.82
N ASP A 34 9.41 7.62 -10.68
CA ASP A 34 9.37 6.17 -10.53
C ASP A 34 7.95 5.62 -10.58
N VAL A 35 6.98 6.43 -10.14
CA VAL A 35 5.57 6.10 -10.33
C VAL A 35 5.26 6.09 -11.82
N GLY A 36 5.71 7.07 -12.61
CA GLY A 36 5.55 7.02 -14.07
C GLY A 36 6.13 5.73 -14.68
N ARG A 37 7.35 5.38 -14.29
CA ARG A 37 8.08 4.21 -14.80
C ARG A 37 7.38 2.88 -14.53
N ILE A 38 6.75 2.68 -13.37
CA ILE A 38 5.98 1.44 -13.14
C ILE A 38 4.78 1.32 -14.09
N PHE A 39 4.11 2.43 -14.44
CA PHE A 39 3.01 2.41 -15.40
C PHE A 39 3.52 2.16 -16.83
N ASP A 40 4.65 2.76 -17.19
CA ASP A 40 5.28 2.55 -18.50
C ASP A 40 5.77 1.11 -18.69
N ALA A 41 6.01 0.38 -17.59
CA ALA A 41 6.40 -1.03 -17.62
C ALA A 41 5.23 -2.00 -17.77
N VAL A 42 3.98 -1.58 -17.54
CA VAL A 42 2.81 -2.49 -17.61
C VAL A 42 2.71 -3.23 -18.94
N PRO A 43 2.87 -2.59 -20.12
CA PRO A 43 2.77 -3.30 -21.39
C PRO A 43 3.82 -4.40 -21.54
N SER A 44 5.09 -4.13 -21.18
CA SER A 44 6.15 -5.12 -21.31
C SER A 44 5.96 -6.30 -20.35
N VAL A 45 5.47 -6.06 -19.13
CA VAL A 45 5.10 -7.12 -18.18
C VAL A 45 3.95 -7.98 -18.72
N LEU A 46 2.97 -7.37 -19.40
CA LEU A 46 1.85 -8.09 -20.04
C LEU A 46 2.19 -8.71 -21.41
N GLY A 47 3.42 -8.57 -21.90
CA GLY A 47 3.80 -9.04 -23.24
C GLY A 47 3.15 -8.26 -24.38
N LEU A 48 2.79 -7.00 -24.16
CA LEU A 48 2.09 -6.11 -25.08
C LEU A 48 3.01 -5.03 -25.65
N SER A 49 2.64 -4.51 -26.83
CA SER A 49 3.37 -3.40 -27.48
C SER A 49 3.04 -2.03 -26.90
N SER A 50 1.89 -1.87 -26.25
CA SER A 50 1.42 -0.60 -25.68
C SER A 50 0.36 -0.84 -24.60
N LEU A 51 0.09 0.18 -23.79
CA LEU A 51 -0.94 0.11 -22.74
C LEU A 51 -2.36 0.07 -23.31
N ASP A 52 -2.59 0.68 -24.47
CA ASP A 52 -3.89 0.65 -25.17
C ASP A 52 -4.32 -0.77 -25.59
N ALA A 53 -3.36 -1.69 -25.71
CA ALA A 53 -3.63 -3.10 -25.97
C ALA A 53 -4.01 -3.90 -24.71
N ALA A 54 -3.85 -3.32 -23.52
CA ALA A 54 -4.21 -3.95 -22.26
C ALA A 54 -5.69 -3.71 -21.94
N ASN A 55 -6.35 -4.72 -21.40
CA ASN A 55 -7.70 -4.54 -20.86
C ASN A 55 -7.59 -3.89 -19.48
N GLY A 56 -8.04 -2.65 -19.35
CA GLY A 56 -8.19 -2.00 -18.04
C GLY A 56 -9.26 -2.70 -17.21
N THR A 57 -8.93 -3.08 -15.98
CA THR A 57 -9.83 -3.83 -15.08
C THR A 57 -10.37 -3.01 -13.91
N GLY A 58 -10.26 -1.68 -14.00
CA GLY A 58 -10.70 -0.72 -12.98
C GLY A 58 -9.60 -0.24 -12.05
N ALA A 59 -10.01 0.44 -10.99
CA ALA A 59 -9.13 1.05 -10.01
C ALA A 59 -9.46 0.63 -8.58
N PHE A 60 -8.48 0.67 -7.68
CA PHE A 60 -8.71 0.52 -6.25
C PHE A 60 -7.96 1.59 -5.49
N GLY A 61 -8.65 2.20 -4.53
CA GLY A 61 -8.08 3.22 -3.66
C GLY A 61 -8.66 3.12 -2.25
N VAL A 62 -7.78 3.13 -1.27
CA VAL A 62 -8.14 3.22 0.14
C VAL A 62 -7.19 4.19 0.83
N THR A 63 -7.77 5.05 1.67
CA THR A 63 -7.03 5.93 2.58
C THR A 63 -7.48 5.67 4.00
N VAL A 64 -6.53 5.61 4.92
CA VAL A 64 -6.79 5.54 6.35
C VAL A 64 -6.09 6.66 7.06
N ARG A 65 -6.86 7.33 7.91
CA ARG A 65 -6.38 8.37 8.82
C ARG A 65 -6.52 7.84 10.23
N ALA A 66 -5.42 7.84 10.97
CA ALA A 66 -5.38 7.38 12.35
C ALA A 66 -4.78 8.47 13.23
N GLU A 67 -5.53 8.94 14.22
CA GLU A 67 -5.07 9.92 15.20
C GLU A 67 -4.56 9.18 16.42
N LEU A 68 -3.36 9.53 16.89
CA LEU A 68 -2.80 8.93 18.11
C LEU A 68 -3.53 9.44 19.34
N ALA A 69 -3.65 8.58 20.35
CA ALA A 69 -4.19 8.97 21.66
C ALA A 69 -3.37 10.09 22.31
N GLU A 70 -2.05 10.02 22.12
CA GLU A 70 -1.04 10.96 22.61
C GLU A 70 0.01 11.18 21.53
N ALA A 71 0.58 12.38 21.43
CA ALA A 71 1.68 12.65 20.52
C ALA A 71 2.93 11.84 20.92
N MET A 72 3.68 11.31 19.94
CA MET A 72 4.79 10.38 20.20
C MET A 72 6.03 10.71 19.39
N VAL A 73 7.21 10.62 20.01
CA VAL A 73 8.50 10.60 19.30
C VAL A 73 9.04 9.18 19.37
N PRO A 74 9.15 8.45 18.25
CA PRO A 74 9.75 7.12 18.22
C PRO A 74 11.17 7.15 18.78
N GLN A 75 11.57 6.13 19.55
CA GLN A 75 12.92 6.08 20.16
C GLN A 75 14.04 6.09 19.11
N GLU A 76 13.77 5.54 17.93
CA GLU A 76 14.69 5.44 16.80
C GLU A 76 14.60 6.66 15.86
N ALA A 77 13.74 7.64 16.18
CA ALA A 77 13.62 8.83 15.37
C ALA A 77 14.92 9.65 15.41
N PRO A 78 15.29 10.32 14.30
CA PRO A 78 16.41 11.25 14.28
C PRO A 78 16.33 12.31 15.40
N PRO A 79 17.49 12.80 15.89
CA PRO A 79 17.50 13.90 16.86
C PRO A 79 16.72 15.12 16.34
N GLY A 80 15.85 15.68 17.16
CA GLY A 80 15.02 16.85 16.80
C GLY A 80 13.74 16.51 16.03
N THR A 81 13.42 15.22 15.81
CA THR A 81 12.13 14.82 15.27
C THR A 81 10.99 15.31 16.16
N GLN A 82 10.05 16.03 15.56
CA GLN A 82 8.85 16.50 16.23
C GLN A 82 7.98 15.32 16.69
N PRO A 83 7.08 15.51 17.67
CA PRO A 83 6.07 14.50 18.00
C PRO A 83 5.18 14.17 16.79
N ILE A 84 4.84 12.90 16.63
CA ILE A 84 3.85 12.41 15.67
C ILE A 84 2.50 12.41 16.37
N GLU A 85 1.48 12.95 15.72
CA GLU A 85 0.12 13.08 16.26
C GLU A 85 -0.89 12.25 15.47
N ALA A 86 -0.61 12.01 14.19
CA ALA A 86 -1.51 11.28 13.32
C ALA A 86 -0.72 10.57 12.22
N TYR A 87 -1.41 9.66 11.56
CA TYR A 87 -0.89 8.88 10.46
C TYR A 87 -1.92 8.84 9.34
N THR A 88 -1.46 9.01 8.10
CA THR A 88 -2.25 8.74 6.90
C THR A 88 -1.56 7.64 6.11
N SER A 89 -2.24 6.53 5.87
CA SER A 89 -1.78 5.51 4.94
C SER A 89 -2.73 5.44 3.75
N SER A 90 -2.22 5.33 2.54
CA SER A 90 -3.04 5.10 1.36
C SER A 90 -2.45 4.03 0.45
N LEU A 91 -3.32 3.37 -0.31
CA LEU A 91 -2.98 2.48 -1.40
C LEU A 91 -3.88 2.84 -2.57
N VAL A 92 -3.27 3.20 -3.70
CA VAL A 92 -3.97 3.51 -4.95
C VAL A 92 -3.36 2.70 -6.09
N LEU A 93 -4.18 2.06 -6.92
CA LEU A 93 -3.72 1.25 -8.04
C LEU A 93 -4.73 1.19 -9.18
N LEU A 94 -4.21 0.97 -10.40
CA LEU A 94 -4.98 0.61 -11.58
C LEU A 94 -4.65 -0.83 -11.97
N GLY A 95 -5.69 -1.58 -12.31
CA GLY A 95 -5.57 -2.96 -12.78
C GLY A 95 -5.60 -3.06 -14.30
N TYR A 96 -4.82 -4.00 -14.82
CA TYR A 96 -4.69 -4.32 -16.24
C TYR A 96 -4.64 -5.84 -16.43
N GLN A 97 -5.09 -6.32 -17.58
CA GLN A 97 -5.09 -7.75 -17.90
C GLN A 97 -4.76 -8.01 -19.38
N SER A 98 -4.05 -9.11 -19.63
CA SER A 98 -3.83 -9.69 -20.96
C SER A 98 -3.81 -11.22 -20.86
N GLY A 99 -4.74 -11.90 -21.52
CA GLY A 99 -4.92 -13.35 -21.33
C GLY A 99 -5.19 -13.69 -19.86
N ASP A 100 -4.40 -14.62 -19.32
CA ASP A 100 -4.46 -15.04 -17.91
C ASP A 100 -3.57 -14.19 -16.98
N SER A 101 -2.81 -13.23 -17.52
CA SER A 101 -1.92 -12.39 -16.73
C SER A 101 -2.64 -11.14 -16.23
N HIS A 102 -2.61 -10.93 -14.91
CA HIS A 102 -3.18 -9.78 -14.21
C HIS A 102 -2.07 -8.92 -13.61
N VAL A 103 -2.10 -7.63 -13.90
CA VAL A 103 -1.14 -6.64 -13.39
C VAL A 103 -1.87 -5.53 -12.65
N ALA A 104 -1.31 -5.07 -11.54
CA ALA A 104 -1.67 -3.81 -10.91
C ALA A 104 -0.46 -2.91 -10.79
N ALA A 105 -0.58 -1.66 -11.22
CA ALA A 105 0.43 -0.63 -11.00
C ALA A 105 -0.16 0.46 -10.09
N GLY A 106 0.60 0.90 -9.10
CA GLY A 106 0.09 1.81 -8.09
C GLY A 106 1.14 2.35 -7.14
N VAL A 107 0.66 3.02 -6.09
CA VAL A 107 1.47 3.62 -5.05
C VAL A 107 0.89 3.27 -3.70
N ALA A 108 1.73 2.75 -2.81
CA ALA A 108 1.45 2.67 -1.40
C ALA A 108 2.15 3.84 -0.69
N ARG A 109 1.43 4.54 0.18
CA ARG A 109 1.93 5.75 0.84
C ARG A 109 1.67 5.71 2.34
N MET A 110 2.60 6.29 3.05
CA MET A 110 2.50 6.57 4.48
C MET A 110 2.95 8.01 4.77
N VAL A 111 2.21 8.71 5.62
CA VAL A 111 2.52 10.06 6.09
C VAL A 111 2.31 10.14 7.59
N ALA A 112 3.28 10.67 8.33
CA ALA A 112 3.14 10.99 9.76
C ALA A 112 2.89 12.49 9.97
N GLY A 113 1.75 12.83 10.56
CA GLY A 113 1.37 14.19 10.90
C GLY A 113 1.98 14.67 12.23
N PRO A 114 2.19 15.99 12.40
CA PRO A 114 2.04 17.03 11.38
C PRO A 114 3.19 16.99 10.35
N GLU A 115 2.87 17.28 9.08
CA GLU A 115 3.81 17.28 7.96
C GLU A 115 4.43 18.67 7.75
N LEU A 116 5.12 19.20 8.77
CA LEU A 116 5.71 20.55 8.80
C LEU A 116 6.94 20.69 7.86
N GLY A 117 6.83 20.22 6.62
CA GLY A 117 7.90 20.23 5.62
C GLY A 117 9.01 19.20 5.84
N ASP A 118 8.84 18.25 6.75
CA ASP A 118 9.82 17.18 6.99
C ASP A 118 9.62 16.02 6.01
N PRO A 119 10.50 15.85 5.01
CA PRO A 119 10.36 14.78 4.02
C PRO A 119 10.49 13.39 4.63
N ASN A 120 11.13 13.24 5.80
CA ASN A 120 11.32 11.94 6.45
C ASN A 120 10.03 11.40 7.09
N ARG A 121 8.96 12.21 7.09
CA ARG A 121 7.62 11.80 7.55
C ARG A 121 6.76 11.24 6.45
N ARG A 122 7.27 11.15 5.22
CA ARG A 122 6.56 10.60 4.07
C ARG A 122 7.34 9.43 3.50
N ILE A 123 6.63 8.32 3.28
CA ILE A 123 7.13 7.16 2.56
C ILE A 123 6.15 6.93 1.41
N SER A 124 6.68 6.82 0.19
CA SER A 124 5.90 6.47 -0.99
C SER A 124 6.63 5.36 -1.72
N ARG A 125 5.96 4.23 -1.91
CA ARG A 125 6.50 3.05 -2.57
C ARG A 125 5.71 2.80 -3.86
N PRO A 126 6.31 2.99 -5.05
CA PRO A 126 5.71 2.54 -6.29
C PRO A 126 5.70 1.00 -6.29
N ILE A 127 4.55 0.42 -6.64
CA ILE A 127 4.34 -1.02 -6.65
C ILE A 127 3.80 -1.45 -8.02
N LEU A 128 4.36 -2.54 -8.54
CA LEU A 128 3.82 -3.27 -9.67
C LEU A 128 3.66 -4.73 -9.24
N LEU A 129 2.41 -5.20 -9.21
CA LEU A 129 2.07 -6.56 -8.83
C LEU A 129 1.63 -7.33 -10.08
N GLU A 130 2.26 -8.46 -10.35
CA GLU A 130 1.91 -9.36 -11.44
C GLU A 130 1.47 -10.71 -10.87
N THR A 131 0.42 -11.30 -11.42
CA THR A 131 0.02 -12.66 -11.10
C THR A 131 -0.74 -13.32 -12.25
N SER A 132 -0.72 -14.64 -12.30
CA SER A 132 -1.60 -15.45 -13.15
C SER A 132 -2.61 -16.28 -12.36
N ASP A 133 -2.40 -16.47 -11.05
CA ASP A 133 -3.21 -17.37 -10.22
C ASP A 133 -3.47 -16.87 -8.80
N TYR A 134 -3.00 -15.67 -8.46
CA TYR A 134 -3.07 -15.00 -7.14
C TYR A 134 -2.41 -15.76 -5.98
N ARG A 135 -1.89 -16.96 -6.23
CA ARG A 135 -1.07 -17.74 -5.28
C ARG A 135 0.39 -17.34 -5.39
N THR A 136 0.82 -17.01 -6.61
CA THR A 136 2.16 -16.52 -6.94
C THR A 136 2.04 -15.09 -7.44
N VAL A 137 2.61 -14.15 -6.67
CA VAL A 137 2.63 -12.74 -7.01
C VAL A 137 4.08 -12.34 -7.21
N VAL A 138 4.40 -11.81 -8.38
CA VAL A 138 5.69 -11.20 -8.64
C VAL A 138 5.55 -9.71 -8.42
N GLU A 139 6.22 -9.20 -7.38
CA GLU A 139 6.31 -7.77 -7.12
C GLU A 139 7.52 -7.18 -7.86
N ARG A 140 7.31 -6.01 -8.46
CA ARG A 140 8.36 -5.19 -9.05
C ARG A 140 8.26 -3.77 -8.55
N THR A 141 9.41 -3.11 -8.47
CA THR A 141 9.51 -1.68 -8.20
C THR A 141 10.63 -1.07 -9.03
N VAL A 142 10.84 0.23 -8.89
CA VAL A 142 11.93 0.93 -9.56
C VAL A 142 13.05 1.16 -8.57
N THR A 143 14.26 0.74 -8.93
CA THR A 143 15.49 0.98 -8.18
C THR A 143 16.53 1.50 -9.15
N ASP A 144 17.13 2.65 -8.84
CA ASP A 144 18.11 3.33 -9.70
C ASP A 144 17.61 3.53 -11.15
N GLY A 145 16.31 3.77 -11.30
CA GLY A 145 15.65 3.97 -12.59
C GLY A 145 15.40 2.70 -13.41
N ALA A 146 15.76 1.53 -12.91
CA ALA A 146 15.46 0.24 -13.53
C ALA A 146 14.31 -0.46 -12.81
N LEU A 147 13.47 -1.17 -13.59
CA LEU A 147 12.48 -2.06 -13.02
C LEU A 147 13.18 -3.33 -12.51
N VAL A 148 13.01 -3.63 -11.23
CA VAL A 148 13.61 -4.79 -10.56
C VAL A 148 12.52 -5.62 -9.90
N VAL A 149 12.72 -6.94 -9.90
CA VAL A 149 11.92 -7.85 -9.06
C VAL A 149 12.35 -7.65 -7.63
N VAL A 150 11.39 -7.44 -6.75
CA VAL A 150 11.60 -7.30 -5.32
C VAL A 150 10.63 -8.20 -4.60
N ASP A 151 11.06 -8.76 -3.48
CA ASP A 151 10.19 -9.42 -2.54
C ASP A 151 10.07 -8.49 -1.33
N GLY A 152 8.86 -8.25 -0.84
CA GLY A 152 8.73 -7.59 0.46
C GLY A 152 7.40 -6.93 0.73
N TRP A 153 6.89 -6.05 -0.15
CA TRP A 153 5.69 -5.28 0.21
C TRP A 153 4.44 -6.16 0.22
N TRP A 154 4.22 -6.94 -0.85
CA TRP A 154 3.07 -7.83 -0.93
C TRP A 154 3.11 -8.92 0.14
N ASP A 155 4.29 -9.53 0.34
CA ASP A 155 4.47 -10.53 1.39
C ASP A 155 4.28 -9.93 2.79
N ALA A 156 4.84 -8.76 3.08
CA ALA A 156 4.62 -8.06 4.35
C ALA A 156 3.13 -7.75 4.59
N LEU A 157 2.42 -7.33 3.54
CA LEU A 157 0.98 -7.06 3.62
C LEU A 157 0.21 -8.35 3.93
N ARG A 158 0.47 -9.43 3.18
CA ARG A 158 -0.17 -10.72 3.38
C ARG A 158 0.14 -11.27 4.78
N ASP A 159 1.40 -11.26 5.19
CA ASP A 159 1.83 -11.81 6.47
C ASP A 159 1.24 -11.01 7.63
N CYS A 160 1.14 -9.67 7.50
CA CYS A 160 0.42 -8.85 8.47
C CYS A 160 -1.07 -9.19 8.54
N LEU A 161 -1.74 -9.35 7.38
CA LEU A 161 -3.16 -9.73 7.33
C LEU A 161 -3.39 -11.09 7.99
N VAL A 162 -2.52 -12.06 7.74
CA VAL A 162 -2.63 -13.42 8.28
C VAL A 162 -2.29 -13.45 9.77
N GLY A 163 -1.21 -12.80 10.18
CA GLY A 163 -0.68 -12.87 11.54
C GLY A 163 -1.39 -11.96 12.54
N ARG A 164 -1.89 -10.79 12.11
CA ARG A 164 -2.40 -9.76 13.02
C ARG A 164 -3.89 -9.48 12.92
N CYS A 165 -4.48 -9.60 11.72
CA CYS A 165 -5.89 -9.31 11.56
C CYS A 165 -6.80 -10.47 11.95
N ALA A 166 -6.25 -11.70 11.99
CA ALA A 166 -6.90 -12.97 12.35
C ALA A 166 -8.19 -13.31 11.56
N GLY A 167 -8.51 -14.60 11.47
CA GLY A 167 -9.79 -15.17 11.04
C GLY A 167 -10.35 -14.67 9.70
N GLU A 168 -11.15 -13.60 9.75
CA GLU A 168 -11.92 -13.08 8.61
C GLU A 168 -11.01 -12.58 7.48
N CYS A 169 -9.87 -11.96 7.81
CA CYS A 169 -8.92 -11.49 6.82
C CYS A 169 -8.16 -12.62 6.11
N THR A 170 -7.76 -13.63 6.88
CA THR A 170 -7.06 -14.81 6.34
C THR A 170 -7.95 -15.56 5.37
N ASN A 171 -9.21 -15.79 5.74
CA ASN A 171 -10.19 -16.43 4.86
C ASN A 171 -10.53 -15.54 3.66
N ALA A 172 -10.65 -14.22 3.86
CA ALA A 172 -10.85 -13.28 2.77
C ALA A 172 -9.74 -13.36 1.71
N ALA A 173 -8.48 -13.46 2.12
CA ALA A 173 -7.36 -13.61 1.19
C ALA A 173 -7.44 -14.87 0.33
N LEU A 174 -8.13 -15.92 0.82
CA LEU A 174 -8.31 -17.18 0.09
C LEU A 174 -9.61 -17.21 -0.73
N GLU A 175 -10.67 -16.53 -0.26
CA GLU A 175 -12.02 -16.59 -0.83
C GLU A 175 -12.33 -15.43 -1.78
N CYS A 176 -11.60 -14.31 -1.67
CA CYS A 176 -11.84 -13.16 -2.52
C CYS A 176 -11.57 -13.51 -3.99
N PRO A 177 -12.47 -13.10 -4.91
CA PRO A 177 -12.41 -13.56 -6.28
C PRO A 177 -11.13 -13.05 -6.97
N PRO A 178 -10.34 -13.94 -7.59
CA PRO A 178 -9.16 -13.58 -8.37
C PRO A 178 -9.54 -13.07 -9.77
N ALA A 179 -10.53 -12.17 -9.85
CA ALA A 179 -11.03 -11.66 -11.13
C ALA A 179 -10.18 -10.51 -11.69
N SER A 180 -9.74 -9.62 -10.79
CA SER A 180 -8.78 -8.55 -11.07
C SER A 180 -8.18 -8.06 -9.76
N TRP A 181 -7.03 -7.39 -9.81
CA TRP A 181 -6.42 -6.80 -8.63
C TRP A 181 -7.34 -5.81 -7.89
N PRO A 182 -8.00 -4.85 -8.58
CA PRO A 182 -8.96 -3.97 -7.94
C PRO A 182 -10.10 -4.71 -7.24
N VAL A 183 -10.68 -5.72 -7.90
CA VAL A 183 -11.79 -6.51 -7.34
C VAL A 183 -11.34 -7.33 -6.14
N TYR A 184 -10.18 -7.97 -6.23
CA TYR A 184 -9.60 -8.76 -5.16
C TYR A 184 -9.31 -7.89 -3.91
N LEU A 185 -8.70 -6.73 -4.10
CA LEU A 185 -8.39 -5.79 -3.01
C LEU A 185 -9.64 -5.11 -2.44
N ALA A 186 -10.64 -4.80 -3.27
CA ALA A 186 -11.94 -4.31 -2.79
C ALA A 186 -12.65 -5.34 -1.90
N CYS A 187 -12.64 -6.61 -2.30
CA CYS A 187 -13.18 -7.70 -1.48
C CYS A 187 -12.40 -7.85 -0.16
N LEU A 188 -11.06 -7.86 -0.23
CA LEU A 188 -10.21 -7.90 0.95
C LEU A 188 -10.50 -6.75 1.89
N ALA A 189 -10.61 -5.53 1.37
CA ALA A 189 -10.87 -4.35 2.18
C ALA A 189 -12.27 -4.37 2.80
N GLY A 190 -13.28 -4.82 2.05
CA GLY A 190 -14.63 -4.99 2.57
C GLY A 190 -14.72 -5.97 3.75
N ARG A 191 -13.91 -7.04 3.73
CA ARG A 191 -13.87 -8.04 4.81
C ARG A 191 -12.92 -7.65 5.95
N CYS A 192 -11.78 -7.03 5.65
CA CYS A 192 -10.76 -6.67 6.62
C CYS A 192 -10.93 -5.29 7.27
N GLY A 193 -11.70 -4.41 6.64
CA GLY A 193 -11.89 -3.02 7.06
C GLY A 193 -10.57 -2.30 7.33
N GLY A 194 -10.49 -1.64 8.48
CA GLY A 194 -9.31 -0.88 8.91
C GLY A 194 -8.05 -1.71 9.11
N CYS A 195 -8.16 -3.05 9.24
CA CYS A 195 -6.98 -3.89 9.44
C CYS A 195 -6.13 -4.01 8.17
N LEU A 196 -6.76 -4.10 6.99
CA LEU A 196 -6.04 -4.07 5.71
C LEU A 196 -5.17 -2.83 5.60
N ALA A 197 -5.72 -1.68 5.93
CA ALA A 197 -5.00 -0.43 5.83
C ALA A 197 -3.88 -0.28 6.87
N GLY A 198 -4.07 -0.79 8.09
CA GLY A 198 -2.98 -0.91 9.07
C GLY A 198 -1.83 -1.76 8.52
N CYS A 199 -2.15 -2.85 7.84
CA CYS A 199 -1.15 -3.70 7.18
C CYS A 199 -0.52 -3.06 5.94
N VAL A 200 -1.28 -2.28 5.15
CA VAL A 200 -0.72 -1.47 4.06
C VAL A 200 0.29 -0.47 4.60
N GLY A 201 -0.06 0.26 5.67
CA GLY A 201 0.85 1.19 6.33
C GLY A 201 2.12 0.48 6.83
N CYS A 202 1.95 -0.65 7.50
CA CYS A 202 3.06 -1.46 8.00
C CYS A 202 3.99 -1.98 6.87
N ALA A 203 3.43 -2.53 5.80
CA ALA A 203 4.16 -3.05 4.65
C ALA A 203 4.89 -1.92 3.88
N THR A 204 4.26 -0.76 3.77
CA THR A 204 4.83 0.41 3.07
C THR A 204 6.09 0.92 3.75
N CYS A 205 6.16 0.84 5.08
CA CYS A 205 7.28 1.36 5.84
C CYS A 205 8.41 0.36 6.10
N ASP A 206 8.19 -0.92 5.81
CA ASP A 206 9.18 -1.98 5.97
C ASP A 206 9.95 -1.91 7.30
N CYS A 207 9.22 -1.94 8.42
CA CYS A 207 9.78 -1.88 9.77
C CYS A 207 10.58 -0.61 10.12
N GLY A 208 10.49 0.45 9.31
CA GLY A 208 11.11 1.74 9.56
C GLY A 208 10.58 2.42 10.83
N TRP A 209 11.42 3.29 11.42
CA TRP A 209 11.14 3.98 12.69
C TRP A 209 9.78 4.70 12.71
N LEU A 210 9.35 5.21 11.55
CA LEU A 210 8.10 5.95 11.37
C LEU A 210 6.87 5.09 11.70
N CYS A 211 6.94 3.79 11.44
CA CYS A 211 5.77 2.90 11.47
C CYS A 211 5.80 1.92 12.62
N ARG A 212 6.96 1.72 13.26
CA ARG A 212 7.06 0.93 14.50
C ARG A 212 6.12 1.41 15.59
N VAL A 213 5.89 2.72 15.69
CA VAL A 213 4.99 3.28 16.70
C VAL A 213 3.53 2.98 16.38
N ALA A 214 3.12 3.15 15.12
CA ALA A 214 1.72 3.00 14.68
C ALA A 214 1.31 1.54 14.48
N PHE A 215 2.14 0.80 13.77
CA PHE A 215 1.81 -0.50 13.21
C PHE A 215 2.86 -1.57 13.54
N GLY A 216 3.90 -1.25 14.31
CA GLY A 216 4.98 -2.19 14.61
C GLY A 216 5.77 -2.61 13.37
N CYS A 217 6.32 -3.83 13.41
CA CYS A 217 7.05 -4.46 12.30
C CYS A 217 6.22 -5.59 11.69
N CYS A 218 6.06 -5.61 10.36
CA CYS A 218 5.23 -6.60 9.67
C CYS A 218 5.82 -8.03 9.68
N HIS A 219 7.14 -8.16 9.83
CA HIS A 219 7.86 -9.43 9.75
C HIS A 219 8.23 -10.02 11.12
N GLN A 220 7.54 -9.62 12.19
CA GLN A 220 7.80 -10.11 13.56
C GLN A 220 6.73 -11.09 14.03
#